data_AF-A0A7I4Y933-F1
#
_entry.id   AF-A0A7I4Y933-F1
#
_cell.length_a   1.000
_cell.length_b   1.000
_cell.length_c   1.000
_cell.angle_alpha   90.00
_cell.angle_beta   90.00
_cell.angle_gamma   90.00
#
_symmetry.space_group_name_H-M   'P 1'
#
loop_
_entity.id
_entity.type
_entity.pdbx_description
1 polymer ?
#
loop_
_entity_poly.entity_id
_entity_poly.type
_entity_poly.pdbx_seq_one_letter_code
_entity_poly.pdbx_strand_id
1 'polypeptide(L)'
;MCITMRQSQIQYLRMPKLVEVHTCKKGRPAFTIEGNTKLEVIHVSTTFKWDVSIEPFYVTYNPALKQYPPWEKCKYCVFEPNTRCGVIWPALAYTTLEKILQNCRGKPRIVFNEVVTVTQEQFTQLCSQAVYLQMCFNITNTDYTSISCPMLRAVAPCRPGIPVWTIVGNSQLRNVVINSLVKFTMEEKIMF
;
A
#
# COMPACT_ATOMS: atom_id res chain seq x y z
N MET A 1 8.95 13.01 -9.07
CA MET A 1 7.80 12.73 -9.97
C MET A 1 6.83 11.73 -9.32
N CYS A 2 5.57 11.71 -9.75
CA CYS A 2 4.57 10.73 -9.30
C CYS A 2 3.57 10.44 -10.44
N ILE A 3 3.91 9.48 -11.30
CA ILE A 3 3.13 9.06 -12.46
C ILE A 3 2.16 7.96 -12.04
N THR A 4 0.91 8.04 -12.50
CA THR A 4 -0.13 7.03 -12.24
C THR A 4 -0.63 6.46 -13.55
N MET A 5 -0.65 5.13 -13.66
CA MET A 5 -1.10 4.37 -14.83
C MET A 5 -2.11 3.33 -14.37
N ARG A 6 -3.38 3.54 -14.72
CA ARG A 6 -4.50 2.71 -14.29
C ARG A 6 -5.28 2.20 -15.48
N GLN A 7 -5.55 0.90 -15.51
CA GLN A 7 -6.38 0.24 -16.54
C GLN A 7 -6.03 0.62 -17.99
N SER A 8 -4.79 1.02 -18.22
CA SER A 8 -4.32 1.41 -19.54
C SER A 8 -4.12 0.17 -20.41
N GLN A 9 -4.09 0.39 -21.73
CA GLN A 9 -3.90 -0.66 -22.72
C GLN A 9 -2.42 -0.88 -23.09
N ILE A 10 -1.49 -0.27 -22.34
CA ILE A 10 -0.07 -0.38 -22.66
C ILE A 10 0.43 -1.81 -22.46
N GLN A 11 1.27 -2.27 -23.37
CA GLN A 11 1.93 -3.59 -23.27
C GLN A 11 3.38 -3.47 -22.78
N TYR A 12 4.02 -2.33 -23.05
CA TYR A 12 5.44 -2.13 -22.77
C TYR A 12 5.65 -0.75 -22.14
N LEU A 13 6.22 -0.74 -20.93
CA LEU A 13 6.75 0.46 -20.28
C LEU A 13 8.28 0.40 -20.31
N ARG A 14 8.90 1.03 -21.31
CA ARG A 14 10.35 0.97 -21.54
C ARG A 14 11.01 2.32 -21.31
N MET A 15 11.88 2.38 -20.31
CA MET A 15 12.65 3.57 -19.92
C MET A 15 14.15 3.23 -19.86
N PRO A 16 14.77 2.84 -20.99
CA PRO A 16 16.13 2.27 -21.01
C PRO A 16 17.24 3.24 -20.56
N LYS A 17 16.97 4.54 -20.59
CA LYS A 17 17.89 5.60 -20.15
C LYS A 17 17.59 6.13 -18.74
N LEU A 18 16.56 5.61 -18.07
CA LEU A 18 16.23 6.03 -16.71
C LEU A 18 17.21 5.37 -15.74
N VAL A 19 18.09 6.17 -15.13
CA VAL A 19 19.14 5.71 -14.21
C VAL A 19 18.76 5.97 -12.74
N GLU A 20 17.97 7.00 -12.46
CA GLU A 20 17.49 7.30 -11.11
C GLU A 20 16.13 7.99 -11.17
N VAL A 21 15.35 7.84 -10.12
CA VAL A 21 14.07 8.54 -9.99
C VAL A 21 13.79 8.92 -8.55
N HIS A 22 13.36 10.17 -8.37
CA HIS A 22 12.90 10.68 -7.08
C HIS A 22 11.39 10.80 -7.07
N THR A 23 10.76 10.36 -5.98
CA THR A 23 9.33 10.60 -5.77
C THR A 23 9.05 12.10 -5.62
N CYS A 24 7.87 12.54 -6.07
CA CYS A 24 7.38 13.89 -5.79
C CYS A 24 6.97 14.09 -4.31
N LYS A 25 6.67 13.01 -3.58
CA LYS A 25 6.21 13.05 -2.18
C LYS A 25 6.62 11.75 -1.49
N LYS A 26 7.36 11.85 -0.38
CA LYS A 26 7.72 10.67 0.44
C LYS A 26 6.47 9.87 0.83
N GLY A 27 6.51 8.55 0.66
CA GLY A 27 5.37 7.66 0.89
C GLY A 27 4.42 7.51 -0.31
N ARG A 28 4.72 8.18 -1.42
CA ARG A 28 4.07 7.99 -2.72
C ARG A 28 5.13 7.49 -3.69
N PRO A 29 4.89 6.43 -4.48
CA PRO A 29 5.89 5.96 -5.41
C PRO A 29 6.03 6.91 -6.59
N ALA A 30 7.19 6.86 -7.26
CA ALA A 30 7.37 7.59 -8.51
C ALA A 30 6.43 7.09 -9.62
N PHE A 31 6.10 5.79 -9.62
CA PHE A 31 5.15 5.16 -10.52
C PHE A 31 4.14 4.33 -9.73
N THR A 32 2.85 4.59 -9.95
CA THR A 32 1.74 3.73 -9.52
C THR A 32 1.17 3.05 -10.75
N ILE A 33 1.32 1.73 -10.87
CA ILE A 33 0.92 0.92 -12.03
C ILE A 33 -0.09 -0.11 -11.55
N GLU A 34 -1.35 0.09 -11.92
CA GLU A 34 -2.46 -0.63 -11.31
C GLU A 34 -3.47 -1.11 -12.36
N GLY A 35 -3.78 -2.40 -12.36
CA GLY A 35 -4.87 -2.92 -13.20
C GLY A 35 -4.61 -2.88 -14.71
N ASN A 36 -3.36 -2.76 -15.16
CA ASN A 36 -3.01 -2.76 -16.58
C ASN A 36 -2.85 -4.21 -17.06
N THR A 37 -3.96 -4.86 -17.39
CA THR A 37 -4.01 -6.31 -17.66
C THR A 37 -3.23 -6.76 -18.90
N LYS A 38 -2.87 -5.83 -19.78
CA LYS A 38 -2.07 -6.08 -20.99
C LYS A 38 -0.58 -5.76 -20.81
N LEU A 39 -0.16 -5.21 -19.68
CA LEU A 39 1.23 -4.83 -19.45
C LEU A 39 2.10 -6.07 -19.27
N GLU A 40 3.04 -6.28 -20.20
CA GLU A 40 3.92 -7.45 -20.22
C GLU A 40 5.34 -7.16 -19.76
N VAL A 41 5.82 -5.92 -19.99
CA VAL A 41 7.20 -5.52 -19.73
C VAL A 41 7.26 -4.17 -19.03
N ILE A 42 8.00 -4.13 -17.93
CA ILE A 42 8.59 -2.91 -17.38
C ILE A 42 10.10 -3.04 -17.54
N HIS A 43 10.73 -2.01 -18.12
CA HIS A 43 12.18 -1.99 -18.33
C HIS A 43 12.75 -0.63 -17.93
N VAL A 44 13.78 -0.64 -17.09
CA VAL A 44 14.59 0.52 -16.70
C VAL A 44 16.04 0.31 -17.17
N SER A 45 16.92 1.29 -17.00
CA SER A 45 18.33 1.12 -17.34
C SER A 45 18.98 -0.01 -16.52
N THR A 46 19.96 -0.71 -17.11
CA THR A 46 20.77 -1.70 -16.40
C THR A 46 21.64 -1.08 -15.30
N THR A 47 21.90 0.23 -15.39
CA THR A 47 22.65 1.01 -14.38
C THR A 47 21.73 1.74 -13.40
N PHE A 48 20.45 1.35 -13.30
CA PHE A 48 19.49 1.99 -12.41
C PHE A 48 19.93 1.90 -10.93
N LYS A 49 19.95 3.05 -10.26
CA LYS A 49 20.39 3.23 -8.86
C LYS A 49 19.25 2.94 -7.88
N TRP A 50 19.19 1.69 -7.39
CA TRP A 50 18.17 1.21 -6.45
C TRP A 50 18.33 1.73 -5.02
N ASP A 51 19.56 2.04 -4.64
CA ASP A 51 19.93 2.64 -3.36
C ASP A 51 19.47 4.09 -3.23
N VAL A 52 19.43 4.82 -4.36
CA VAL A 52 18.90 6.19 -4.45
C VAL A 52 17.38 6.18 -4.67
N SER A 53 16.91 5.33 -5.58
CA SER A 53 15.50 5.19 -5.93
C SER A 53 14.80 4.23 -4.97
N ILE A 54 14.53 4.70 -3.74
CA ILE A 54 14.05 3.83 -2.64
C ILE A 54 12.56 3.44 -2.71
N GLU A 55 11.71 4.22 -3.40
CA GLU A 55 10.27 3.94 -3.63
C GLU A 55 9.79 4.23 -5.07
N PRO A 56 10.44 3.69 -6.12
CA PRO A 56 10.16 4.04 -7.50
C PRO A 56 8.84 3.45 -8.02
N PHE A 57 8.45 2.24 -7.63
CA PHE A 57 7.30 1.55 -8.24
C PHE A 57 6.38 0.88 -7.23
N TYR A 58 5.08 1.15 -7.35
CA TYR A 58 4.01 0.29 -6.86
C TYR A 58 3.32 -0.36 -8.05
N VAL A 59 3.40 -1.68 -8.14
CA VAL A 59 2.80 -2.49 -9.20
C VAL A 59 1.75 -3.40 -8.57
N THR A 60 0.49 -3.24 -8.94
CA THR A 60 -0.63 -4.03 -8.38
C THR A 60 -1.59 -4.49 -9.46
N TYR A 61 -1.98 -5.76 -9.45
CA TYR A 61 -2.93 -6.32 -10.40
C TYR A 61 -2.56 -6.08 -11.88
N ASN A 62 -1.35 -6.51 -12.29
CA ASN A 62 -0.88 -6.52 -13.68
C ASN A 62 -0.51 -7.97 -14.06
N PRO A 63 -1.50 -8.86 -14.25
CA PRO A 63 -1.26 -10.31 -14.32
C PRO A 63 -0.49 -10.78 -15.56
N ALA A 64 -0.43 -9.98 -16.63
CA ALA A 64 0.34 -10.31 -17.83
C ALA A 64 1.83 -9.95 -17.72
N LEU A 65 2.26 -9.30 -16.62
CA LEU A 65 3.62 -8.80 -16.47
C LEU A 65 4.61 -9.95 -16.30
N LYS A 66 5.49 -10.14 -17.29
CA LYS A 66 6.46 -11.24 -17.36
C LYS A 66 7.89 -10.77 -17.20
N GLN A 67 8.21 -9.56 -17.67
CA GLN A 67 9.54 -8.98 -17.58
C GLN A 67 9.48 -7.71 -16.74
N TYR A 68 10.27 -7.67 -15.68
CA TYR A 68 10.32 -6.53 -14.78
C TYR A 68 11.71 -6.38 -14.16
N PRO A 69 12.07 -5.16 -13.71
CA PRO A 69 13.31 -4.90 -12.97
C PRO A 69 13.42 -5.70 -11.66
N PRO A 70 14.63 -5.85 -11.10
CA PRO A 70 14.89 -6.59 -9.86
C PRO A 70 14.34 -5.84 -8.63
N TRP A 71 13.04 -5.94 -8.38
CA TRP A 71 12.34 -5.22 -7.32
C TRP A 71 12.80 -5.61 -5.91
N GLU A 72 13.41 -6.79 -5.74
CA GLU A 72 14.02 -7.23 -4.49
C GLU A 72 15.13 -6.30 -4.00
N LYS A 73 15.74 -5.51 -4.89
CA LYS A 73 16.73 -4.49 -4.55
C LYS A 73 16.11 -3.19 -4.05
N CYS A 74 14.80 -3.05 -4.18
CA CYS A 74 14.09 -1.83 -3.83
C CYS A 74 13.54 -1.87 -2.40
N LYS A 75 13.96 -0.91 -1.58
CA LYS A 75 13.62 -0.88 -0.15
C LYS A 75 12.12 -0.77 0.16
N TYR A 76 11.38 0.02 -0.61
CA TYR A 76 9.96 0.31 -0.37
C TYR A 76 9.09 0.11 -1.59
N CYS A 77 9.50 -0.71 -2.57
CA CYS A 77 8.64 -1.02 -3.70
C CYS A 77 7.51 -1.96 -3.28
N VAL A 78 6.43 -1.91 -4.05
CA VAL A 78 5.32 -2.86 -3.93
C VAL A 78 5.25 -3.61 -5.25
N PHE A 79 5.30 -4.94 -5.17
CA PHE A 79 5.14 -5.81 -6.34
C PHE A 79 4.13 -6.91 -6.06
N GLU A 80 2.90 -6.68 -6.50
CA GLU A 80 1.75 -7.56 -6.27
C GLU A 80 0.95 -7.74 -7.57
N PRO A 81 1.54 -8.32 -8.64
CA PRO A 81 0.94 -8.35 -9.96
C PRO A 81 -0.34 -9.19 -10.04
N ASN A 82 -0.56 -10.11 -9.10
CA ASN A 82 -1.64 -11.11 -9.18
C ASN A 82 -2.75 -10.91 -8.15
N THR A 83 -2.70 -9.85 -7.34
CA THR A 83 -3.73 -9.56 -6.33
C THR A 83 -4.27 -8.16 -6.48
N ARG A 84 -5.51 -7.96 -6.01
CA ARG A 84 -6.23 -6.69 -6.02
C ARG A 84 -6.12 -5.91 -4.71
N CYS A 85 -5.34 -6.39 -3.74
CA CYS A 85 -5.26 -5.82 -2.39
C CYS A 85 -4.90 -4.34 -2.33
N GLY A 86 -4.07 -3.86 -3.26
CA GLY A 86 -3.70 -2.45 -3.36
C GLY A 86 -4.46 -1.66 -4.42
N VAL A 87 -5.53 -2.20 -4.99
CA VAL A 87 -6.25 -1.49 -6.06
C VAL A 87 -7.11 -0.39 -5.44
N ILE A 88 -6.91 0.85 -5.89
CA ILE A 88 -7.72 2.02 -5.54
C ILE A 88 -8.90 2.18 -6.51
N TRP A 89 -8.76 1.71 -7.76
CA TRP A 89 -9.81 1.89 -8.75
C TRP A 89 -11.07 1.08 -8.42
N PRO A 90 -12.26 1.72 -8.23
CA PRO A 90 -13.44 1.05 -7.69
C PRO A 90 -13.89 -0.21 -8.45
N ALA A 91 -13.79 -0.20 -9.78
CA ALA A 91 -14.22 -1.33 -10.61
C ALA A 91 -13.40 -2.63 -10.40
N LEU A 92 -12.22 -2.52 -9.79
CA LEU A 92 -11.30 -3.65 -9.56
C LEU A 92 -11.05 -3.91 -8.07
N ALA A 93 -11.41 -2.98 -7.19
CA ALA A 93 -11.18 -3.10 -5.76
C ALA A 93 -12.01 -4.23 -5.13
N TYR A 94 -11.52 -4.83 -4.05
CA TYR A 94 -12.35 -5.69 -3.23
C TYR A 94 -13.41 -4.85 -2.49
N THR A 95 -14.64 -5.34 -2.48
CA THR A 95 -15.80 -4.62 -1.91
C THR A 95 -16.24 -5.16 -0.55
N THR A 96 -15.65 -6.26 -0.06
CA THR A 96 -16.01 -6.86 1.23
C THR A 96 -14.77 -7.08 2.10
N LEU A 97 -14.94 -6.91 3.42
CA LEU A 97 -13.90 -7.16 4.40
C LEU A 97 -13.44 -8.62 4.37
N GLU A 98 -14.35 -9.57 4.16
CA GLU A 98 -14.01 -10.99 4.02
C GLU A 98 -12.98 -11.23 2.91
N LYS A 99 -13.17 -10.61 1.72
CA LYS A 99 -12.20 -10.72 0.62
C LYS A 99 -10.86 -10.09 0.95
N ILE A 100 -10.85 -8.97 1.68
CA ILE A 100 -9.62 -8.35 2.16
C ILE A 100 -8.90 -9.30 3.12
N LEU A 101 -9.60 -9.84 4.10
CA LEU A 101 -9.02 -10.78 5.06
C LEU A 101 -8.55 -12.08 4.39
N GLN A 102 -9.24 -12.55 3.35
CA GLN A 102 -8.83 -13.77 2.65
C GLN A 102 -7.59 -13.55 1.76
N ASN A 103 -7.51 -12.42 1.06
CA ASN A 103 -6.53 -12.23 -0.02
C ASN A 103 -5.36 -11.31 0.34
N CYS A 104 -5.49 -10.48 1.38
CA CYS A 104 -4.60 -9.34 1.64
C CYS A 104 -3.76 -9.43 2.91
N ARG A 105 -3.88 -10.52 3.68
CA ARG A 105 -2.99 -10.78 4.82
C ARG A 105 -1.54 -10.86 4.34
N GLY A 106 -0.65 -10.16 5.04
CA GLY A 106 0.78 -10.10 4.71
C GLY A 106 1.11 -9.37 3.40
N LYS A 107 0.15 -8.66 2.77
CA LYS A 107 0.42 -7.93 1.54
C LYS A 107 1.01 -6.55 1.83
N PRO A 108 2.00 -6.08 1.05
CA PRO A 108 2.69 -4.83 1.30
C PRO A 108 1.87 -3.59 0.97
N ARG A 109 0.78 -3.74 0.20
CA ARG A 109 -0.12 -2.65 -0.16
C ARG A 109 -1.56 -3.11 -0.03
N ILE A 110 -2.32 -2.44 0.84
CA ILE A 110 -3.71 -2.79 1.14
C ILE A 110 -4.57 -1.53 1.04
N VAL A 111 -5.70 -1.63 0.35
CA VAL A 111 -6.72 -0.59 0.17
C VAL A 111 -8.09 -1.18 0.42
N PHE A 112 -8.85 -0.53 1.27
CA PHE A 112 -10.26 -0.78 1.49
C PHE A 112 -10.95 0.50 1.95
N ASN A 113 -12.04 0.87 1.27
CA ASN A 113 -12.65 2.20 1.43
C ASN A 113 -13.78 2.25 2.47
N GLU A 114 -13.90 1.22 3.31
CA GLU A 114 -14.88 1.15 4.40
C GLU A 114 -14.22 1.15 5.77
N VAL A 115 -15.02 1.50 6.79
CA VAL A 115 -14.64 1.37 8.19
C VAL A 115 -14.79 -0.10 8.61
N VAL A 116 -13.77 -0.64 9.26
CA VAL A 116 -13.72 -2.05 9.66
C VAL A 116 -13.53 -2.21 11.15
N THR A 117 -14.19 -3.20 11.72
CA THR A 117 -13.90 -3.73 13.06
C THR A 117 -13.34 -5.14 12.86
N VAL A 118 -12.13 -5.36 13.35
CA VAL A 118 -11.40 -6.64 13.19
C VAL A 118 -10.78 -7.05 14.52
N THR A 119 -10.48 -8.34 14.69
CA THR A 119 -9.75 -8.83 15.87
C THR A 119 -8.29 -8.36 15.84
N GLN A 120 -7.61 -8.35 16.99
CA GLN A 120 -6.18 -8.00 17.04
C GLN A 120 -5.34 -8.92 16.14
N GLU A 121 -5.70 -10.20 16.05
CA GLU A 121 -5.03 -11.15 15.17
C GLU A 121 -5.18 -10.74 13.70
N GLN A 122 -6.40 -10.43 13.25
CA GLN A 122 -6.67 -9.99 11.89
C GLN A 122 -5.96 -8.67 11.57
N PHE A 123 -5.98 -7.71 12.50
CA PHE A 123 -5.24 -6.46 12.38
C PHE A 123 -3.74 -6.72 12.18
N THR A 124 -3.16 -7.57 13.03
CA THR A 124 -1.74 -7.94 12.97
C THR A 124 -1.39 -8.61 11.64
N GLN A 125 -2.25 -9.51 11.15
CA GLN A 125 -2.07 -10.18 9.86
C GLN A 125 -2.10 -9.20 8.68
N LEU A 126 -2.94 -8.16 8.75
CA LEU A 126 -2.96 -7.10 7.73
C LEU A 126 -1.73 -6.18 7.84
N CYS A 127 -1.31 -5.82 9.06
CA CYS A 127 -0.29 -4.80 9.28
C CYS A 127 1.16 -5.29 9.30
N SER A 128 1.42 -6.58 9.54
CA SER A 128 2.78 -7.11 9.76
C SER A 128 3.77 -6.81 8.63
N GLN A 129 3.28 -6.79 7.37
CA GLN A 129 4.09 -6.53 6.17
C GLN A 129 3.64 -5.29 5.39
N ALA A 130 2.59 -4.59 5.85
CA ALA A 130 2.03 -3.46 5.12
C ALA A 130 3.03 -2.30 5.05
N VAL A 131 3.39 -1.90 3.84
CA VAL A 131 4.19 -0.71 3.51
C VAL A 131 3.26 0.47 3.24
N TYR A 132 2.13 0.22 2.58
CA TYR A 132 1.07 1.20 2.32
C TYR A 132 -0.28 0.65 2.76
N LEU A 133 -1.03 1.44 3.52
CA LEU A 133 -2.37 1.07 4.01
C LEU A 133 -3.36 2.23 3.78
N GLN A 134 -4.45 1.94 3.07
CA GLN A 134 -5.60 2.85 2.98
C GLN A 134 -6.82 2.11 3.50
N MET A 135 -7.11 2.25 4.79
CA MET A 135 -8.21 1.60 5.49
C MET A 135 -8.58 2.43 6.72
N CYS A 136 -9.80 2.28 7.24
CA CYS A 136 -10.19 2.85 8.53
C CYS A 136 -10.54 1.73 9.50
N PHE A 137 -9.89 1.71 10.66
CA PHE A 137 -10.13 0.75 11.72
C PHE A 137 -10.90 1.41 12.86
N ASN A 138 -12.00 0.78 13.26
CA ASN A 138 -12.70 1.10 14.48
C ASN A 138 -12.28 0.12 15.58
N ILE A 139 -11.47 0.61 16.51
CA ILE A 139 -10.94 -0.12 17.66
C ILE A 139 -11.58 0.51 18.90
N THR A 140 -12.88 0.31 19.07
CA THR A 140 -13.64 0.86 20.19
C THR A 140 -14.11 -0.26 21.12
N ASN A 141 -13.85 -0.12 22.42
CA ASN A 141 -14.20 -1.07 23.47
C ASN A 141 -13.74 -2.51 23.15
N THR A 142 -12.55 -2.66 22.58
CA THR A 142 -11.95 -3.96 22.25
C THR A 142 -11.01 -4.44 23.34
N ASP A 143 -10.62 -5.70 23.24
CA ASP A 143 -9.63 -6.39 24.07
C ASP A 143 -8.18 -6.24 23.54
N TYR A 144 -7.96 -5.31 22.60
CA TYR A 144 -6.62 -5.09 22.04
C TYR A 144 -5.64 -4.77 23.16
N THR A 145 -4.50 -5.46 23.14
CA THR A 145 -3.35 -5.18 23.99
C THR A 145 -2.31 -4.33 23.27
N SER A 146 -2.28 -4.40 21.93
CA SER A 146 -1.35 -3.62 21.11
C SER A 146 -1.87 -3.29 19.71
N ILE A 147 -1.46 -2.13 19.19
CA ILE A 147 -1.66 -1.72 17.80
C ILE A 147 -0.27 -1.53 17.19
N SER A 148 0.08 -2.32 16.16
CA SER A 148 1.40 -2.27 15.53
C SER A 148 1.36 -2.52 14.02
N CYS A 149 1.98 -1.62 13.25
CA CYS A 149 2.21 -1.75 11.81
C CYS A 149 3.68 -1.39 11.50
N PRO A 150 4.63 -2.30 11.77
CA PRO A 150 6.06 -1.96 11.88
C PRO A 150 6.69 -1.51 10.55
N MET A 151 6.20 -2.07 9.44
CA MET A 151 6.73 -1.81 8.09
C MET A 151 6.09 -0.60 7.40
N LEU A 152 5.12 0.05 8.05
CA LEU A 152 4.29 1.07 7.42
C LEU A 152 5.13 2.30 7.06
N ARG A 153 4.98 2.74 5.80
CA ARG A 153 5.65 3.93 5.25
C ARG A 153 4.68 5.04 4.90
N ALA A 154 3.48 4.65 4.50
CA ALA A 154 2.43 5.58 4.13
C ALA A 154 1.08 5.03 4.56
N VAL A 155 0.22 5.94 4.98
CA VAL A 155 -1.15 5.63 5.37
C VAL A 155 -2.11 6.67 4.84
N ALA A 156 -3.33 6.23 4.54
CA ALA A 156 -4.41 7.07 4.09
C ALA A 156 -5.72 6.64 4.77
N PRO A 157 -6.62 7.57 5.09
CA PRO A 157 -7.96 7.19 5.51
C PRO A 157 -8.70 6.51 4.34
N CYS A 158 -9.61 5.61 4.67
CA CYS A 158 -10.50 4.94 3.72
C CYS A 158 -11.37 5.94 2.93
N ARG A 159 -11.73 7.09 3.54
CA ARG A 159 -12.44 8.21 2.92
C ARG A 159 -12.20 9.52 3.69
N PRO A 160 -12.39 10.69 3.08
CA PRO A 160 -12.17 11.99 3.73
C PRO A 160 -12.99 12.15 5.02
N GLY A 161 -12.39 12.79 6.03
CA GLY A 161 -13.06 13.10 7.30
C GLY A 161 -13.18 11.93 8.28
N ILE A 162 -12.67 10.73 7.93
CA ILE A 162 -12.63 9.57 8.84
C ILE A 162 -11.18 9.28 9.24
N PRO A 163 -10.86 9.13 10.54
CA PRO A 163 -9.51 8.77 10.96
C PRO A 163 -9.15 7.36 10.50
N VAL A 164 -7.85 7.11 10.29
CA VAL A 164 -7.34 5.77 9.97
C VAL A 164 -7.59 4.81 11.13
N TRP A 165 -7.41 5.28 12.37
CA TRP A 165 -7.68 4.51 13.57
C TRP A 165 -8.55 5.33 14.53
N THR A 166 -9.76 4.84 14.82
CA THR A 166 -10.56 5.30 15.95
C THR A 166 -10.24 4.38 17.13
N ILE A 167 -9.72 4.93 18.23
CA ILE A 167 -9.24 4.13 19.37
C ILE A 167 -9.87 4.65 20.66
N VAL A 168 -10.99 4.06 21.07
CA VAL A 168 -11.79 4.57 22.21
C VAL A 168 -12.12 3.45 23.20
N GLY A 169 -11.91 3.68 24.50
CA GLY A 169 -12.42 2.78 25.55
C GLY A 169 -11.76 1.39 25.65
N ASN A 170 -10.55 1.20 25.12
CA ASN A 170 -9.85 -0.09 25.12
C ASN A 170 -9.05 -0.30 26.42
N SER A 171 -9.70 -0.83 27.47
CA SER A 171 -9.11 -0.95 28.82
C SER A 171 -7.83 -1.80 28.92
N GLN A 172 -7.60 -2.72 27.96
CA GLN A 172 -6.44 -3.61 27.94
C GLN A 172 -5.29 -3.10 27.05
N LEU A 173 -5.47 -1.97 26.35
CA LEU A 173 -4.49 -1.46 25.39
C LEU A 173 -3.28 -0.87 26.12
N ARG A 174 -2.10 -1.44 25.84
CA ARG A 174 -0.84 -1.03 26.49
C ARG A 174 0.12 -0.33 25.54
N ASN A 175 0.10 -0.71 24.26
CA ASN A 175 1.09 -0.26 23.28
C ASN A 175 0.41 0.20 21.99
N VAL A 176 0.77 1.39 21.52
CA VAL A 176 0.46 1.87 20.16
C VAL A 176 1.78 2.19 19.48
N VAL A 177 2.21 1.32 18.56
CA VAL A 177 3.47 1.40 17.84
C VAL A 177 3.19 1.59 16.36
N ILE A 178 3.00 2.85 15.97
CA ILE A 178 2.95 3.24 14.56
C ILE A 178 4.32 3.81 14.23
N ASN A 179 4.94 3.33 13.15
CA ASN A 179 6.26 3.78 12.74
C ASN A 179 6.25 5.32 12.59
N SER A 180 7.10 6.02 13.33
CA SER A 180 7.16 7.49 13.38
C SER A 180 7.54 8.13 12.04
N LEU A 181 8.00 7.34 11.07
CA LEU A 181 8.33 7.78 9.71
C LEU A 181 7.13 7.72 8.74
N VAL A 182 5.96 7.25 9.19
CA VAL A 182 4.73 7.21 8.39
C VAL A 182 4.32 8.63 8.02
N LYS A 183 4.29 8.92 6.72
CA LYS A 183 3.74 10.18 6.22
C LYS A 183 2.26 10.04 5.94
N PHE A 184 1.49 10.96 6.50
CA PHE A 184 0.04 11.06 6.32
C PHE A 184 -0.24 11.72 4.98
N THR A 185 -1.01 11.04 4.15
CA THR A 185 -1.23 11.47 2.76
C THR A 185 -2.21 12.65 2.66
N MET A 186 -2.95 12.95 3.72
CA MET A 186 -3.87 14.10 3.90
C MET A 186 -3.58 14.86 5.20
N GLU A 187 -3.94 16.14 5.28
CA GLU A 187 -3.76 17.03 6.45
C GLU A 187 -4.78 16.79 7.59
N GLU A 188 -5.43 15.62 7.62
CA GLU A 188 -6.57 15.32 8.50
C GLU A 188 -6.17 14.59 9.80
N LYS A 189 -7.05 14.63 10.82
CA LYS A 189 -6.87 13.92 12.10
C LYS A 189 -6.77 12.41 11.89
N ILE A 190 -5.63 11.83 12.29
CA ILE A 190 -5.28 10.43 12.01
C ILE A 190 -5.78 9.47 13.08
N MET A 191 -5.81 9.94 14.32
CA MET A 191 -6.31 9.24 15.49
C MET A 191 -7.33 10.11 16.20
N PHE A 192 -8.42 9.49 16.63
CA PHE A 192 -9.41 10.08 17.52
C PHE A 192 -9.63 9.13 18.70
#